data_AF-A0A3D6DF42-F1
#
_entry.id   AF-A0A3D6DF42-F1
#
_cell.length_a   1.000
_cell.length_b   1.000
_cell.length_c   1.000
_cell.angle_alpha   90.00
_cell.angle_beta   90.00
_cell.angle_gamma   90.00
#
_symmetry.space_group_name_H-M   'P 1'
#
loop_
_entity.id
_entity.type
_entity.pdbx_description
1 polymer ?
#
loop_
_entity_poly.entity_id
_entity_poly.type
_entity_poly.pdbx_seq_one_letter_code
_entity_poly.pdbx_strand_id
1 'polypeptide(L)'
;MDYVGHEMGHQFGCNHTFNNSCSGNRSSSAAYEPGSGSTIMSYSGICAPNLQTNSDDVYHVHSLIEGTNFLHSGFGNSCATQISSGNSAPTVSVGSSGFSIPKETPIELTAVASDPNPSNTLTYSWEQYNLGNATTSGDNNLNNPVGNAPCIRSFPPVSSPTRVIPKVDKLLSNQVSFGEHLPDYNRTLTFKCTVRDNNPGCGGVAVGTKTFFVDASTGPFLVTYPNTNISRSGNSELTVLWDVAGTDGGNVNCSEVDIYCSVDGGYSWFYQLADNVPNSGSATVLLPAVTTTAARIKVKGSGSVFFDISNANFSLTAIQGCTDPTACNFMDIASIDDGSCEAPIVLYADVDGDGFGNVDVNVTGCEDNVIGFVTNATDCDDSRNDVYPGAPGTQDGVDNDCSGGPLAPDEESQCPEDLDNDGFVNVNDILLLLGEFGCVEGCTLDVNGIPGVDVADFLIVLGAFGLPCSN
;
A
#
# COMPACT_ATOMS: atom_id res chain seq x y z
N MET A 1 -29.16 28.51 -22.32
CA MET A 1 -29.40 27.69 -23.52
C MET A 1 -28.50 28.16 -24.66
N ASP A 2 -27.80 27.24 -25.33
CA ASP A 2 -27.14 27.48 -26.62
C ASP A 2 -28.16 27.35 -27.76
N TYR A 3 -28.64 28.50 -28.26
CA TYR A 3 -29.69 28.54 -29.27
C TYR A 3 -29.30 27.86 -30.59
N VAL A 4 -28.05 27.98 -31.04
CA VAL A 4 -27.69 27.42 -32.36
C VAL A 4 -27.57 25.91 -32.26
N GLY A 5 -26.86 25.41 -31.25
CA GLY A 5 -26.78 23.98 -30.99
C GLY A 5 -28.17 23.36 -30.81
N HIS A 6 -29.03 24.00 -30.02
CA HIS A 6 -30.37 23.52 -29.71
C HIS A 6 -31.25 23.36 -30.97
N GLU A 7 -31.35 24.41 -31.79
CA GLU A 7 -32.19 24.37 -32.99
C GLU A 7 -31.62 23.41 -34.05
N MET A 8 -30.29 23.28 -34.15
CA MET A 8 -29.66 22.26 -35.00
C MET A 8 -29.98 20.85 -34.51
N GLY A 9 -30.05 20.62 -33.20
CA GLY A 9 -30.50 19.36 -32.64
C GLY A 9 -31.93 19.00 -33.09
N HIS A 10 -32.86 19.96 -33.11
CA HIS A 10 -34.19 19.74 -33.67
C HIS A 10 -34.16 19.41 -35.17
N GLN A 11 -33.28 20.02 -35.96
CA GLN A 11 -33.09 19.64 -37.37
C GLN A 11 -32.58 18.20 -37.52
N PHE A 12 -31.85 17.69 -36.54
CA PHE A 12 -31.43 16.29 -36.46
C PHE A 12 -32.45 15.36 -35.80
N GLY A 13 -33.65 15.84 -35.50
CA GLY A 13 -34.74 15.04 -34.93
C GLY A 13 -34.68 14.84 -33.43
N CYS A 14 -33.82 15.58 -32.71
CA CYS A 14 -33.71 15.48 -31.27
C CYS A 14 -34.89 16.14 -30.56
N ASN A 15 -35.43 15.46 -29.55
CA ASN A 15 -36.42 15.98 -28.63
C ASN A 15 -35.79 16.70 -27.44
N HIS A 16 -36.61 17.49 -26.73
CA HIS A 16 -36.20 18.10 -25.47
C HIS A 16 -35.94 17.07 -24.37
N THR A 17 -34.85 17.24 -23.63
CA THR A 17 -34.40 16.28 -22.61
C THR A 17 -34.75 16.69 -21.18
N PHE A 18 -35.19 17.92 -20.95
CA PHE A 18 -35.56 18.43 -19.62
C PHE A 18 -36.89 17.86 -19.11
N ASN A 19 -37.05 17.74 -17.79
CA ASN A 19 -38.22 17.10 -17.17
C ASN A 19 -39.16 18.05 -16.40
N ASN A 20 -38.86 19.35 -16.30
CA ASN A 20 -39.86 20.33 -15.86
C ASN A 20 -40.90 20.61 -16.96
N SER A 21 -42.06 21.19 -16.61
CA SER A 21 -43.15 21.42 -17.57
C SER A 21 -42.81 22.49 -18.63
N CYS A 22 -42.14 23.56 -18.21
CA CYS A 22 -41.78 24.75 -19.00
C CYS A 22 -42.81 25.14 -20.08
N SER A 23 -44.00 25.56 -19.63
CA SER A 23 -45.09 25.99 -20.52
C SER A 23 -45.53 24.94 -21.56
N GLY A 24 -45.41 23.65 -21.22
CA GLY A 24 -45.83 22.54 -22.09
C GLY A 24 -44.78 22.07 -23.10
N ASN A 25 -43.55 22.62 -23.07
CA ASN A 25 -42.49 22.23 -23.99
C ASN A 25 -41.80 20.90 -23.62
N ARG A 26 -42.13 20.31 -22.47
CA ARG A 26 -41.62 19.01 -22.04
C ARG A 26 -41.98 17.90 -23.04
N SER A 27 -40.99 17.15 -23.49
CA SER A 27 -41.22 15.91 -24.25
C SER A 27 -41.20 14.68 -23.34
N SER A 28 -42.36 14.12 -23.02
CA SER A 28 -42.48 13.02 -22.04
C SER A 28 -41.75 11.75 -22.42
N SER A 29 -41.53 11.50 -23.71
CA SER A 29 -40.78 10.36 -24.23
C SER A 29 -39.26 10.55 -24.23
N ALA A 30 -38.78 11.76 -23.95
CA ALA A 30 -37.37 12.15 -24.03
C ALA A 30 -36.84 12.87 -22.77
N ALA A 31 -37.69 13.12 -21.78
CA ALA A 31 -37.38 13.88 -20.56
C ALA A 31 -36.50 13.10 -19.56
N TYR A 32 -35.22 12.93 -19.89
CA TYR A 32 -34.23 12.17 -19.09
C TYR A 32 -33.42 13.02 -18.10
N GLU A 33 -33.51 14.35 -18.16
CA GLU A 33 -32.74 15.24 -17.27
C GLU A 33 -33.64 15.91 -16.22
N PRO A 34 -33.19 16.00 -14.94
CA PRO A 34 -33.97 16.64 -13.89
C PRO A 34 -34.17 18.14 -14.15
N GLY A 35 -35.32 18.68 -13.75
CA GLY A 35 -35.60 20.11 -13.82
C GLY A 35 -35.49 20.67 -15.24
N SER A 36 -34.75 21.78 -15.39
CA SER A 36 -34.46 22.40 -16.69
C SER A 36 -33.42 21.66 -17.54
N GLY A 37 -32.80 20.61 -17.00
CA GLY A 37 -31.67 19.93 -17.61
C GLY A 37 -30.39 20.78 -17.68
N SER A 38 -29.34 20.14 -18.16
CA SER A 38 -27.97 20.62 -18.27
C SER A 38 -27.42 20.61 -19.71
N THR A 39 -27.95 19.75 -20.59
CA THR A 39 -27.40 19.57 -21.95
C THR A 39 -28.03 20.48 -23.01
N ILE A 40 -27.51 20.45 -24.25
CA ILE A 40 -27.95 21.31 -25.37
C ILE A 40 -29.47 21.22 -25.62
N MET A 41 -30.07 20.02 -25.58
CA MET A 41 -31.51 19.83 -25.84
C MET A 41 -32.39 20.12 -24.60
N SER A 42 -31.80 20.71 -23.58
CA SER A 42 -32.48 21.11 -22.36
C SER A 42 -32.76 22.62 -22.35
N TYR A 43 -33.53 23.08 -21.38
CA TYR A 43 -33.90 24.49 -21.19
C TYR A 43 -33.14 25.14 -20.02
N SER A 44 -31.85 24.82 -19.86
CA SER A 44 -31.00 25.45 -18.86
C SER A 44 -31.03 26.98 -18.96
N GLY A 45 -31.31 27.63 -17.83
CA GLY A 45 -31.43 29.08 -17.69
C GLY A 45 -32.83 29.65 -17.96
N ILE A 46 -33.79 28.84 -18.42
CA ILE A 46 -35.10 29.33 -18.88
C ILE A 46 -36.19 29.07 -17.85
N CYS A 47 -36.29 27.83 -17.36
CA CYS A 47 -37.41 27.40 -16.53
C CYS A 47 -36.97 26.83 -15.18
N ALA A 48 -37.75 27.11 -14.13
CA ALA A 48 -37.53 26.53 -12.80
C ALA A 48 -38.14 25.10 -12.69
N PRO A 49 -37.62 24.23 -11.81
CA PRO A 49 -36.32 24.36 -11.13
C PRO A 49 -35.17 24.33 -12.12
N ASN A 50 -34.26 25.30 -12.00
CA ASN A 50 -33.19 25.50 -12.97
C ASN A 50 -31.88 24.87 -12.48
N LEU A 51 -31.34 23.88 -13.21
CA LEU A 51 -30.09 23.20 -12.83
C LEU A 51 -28.83 24.08 -12.96
N GLN A 52 -28.81 24.94 -13.98
CA GLN A 52 -27.68 25.81 -14.32
C GLN A 52 -28.13 26.93 -15.27
N THR A 53 -27.41 28.05 -15.29
CA THR A 53 -27.77 29.24 -16.08
C THR A 53 -27.57 29.04 -17.58
N ASN A 54 -26.52 28.33 -17.98
CA ASN A 54 -26.20 28.04 -19.37
C ASN A 54 -26.18 26.53 -19.56
N SER A 55 -26.57 26.02 -20.72
CA SER A 55 -26.38 24.61 -21.05
C SER A 55 -24.90 24.32 -21.20
N ASP A 56 -24.50 23.09 -20.91
CA ASP A 56 -23.20 22.57 -21.29
C ASP A 56 -23.20 22.25 -22.79
N ASP A 57 -22.08 22.46 -23.46
CA ASP A 57 -21.90 22.25 -24.91
C ASP A 57 -21.77 20.76 -25.25
N VAL A 58 -22.76 19.97 -24.84
CA VAL A 58 -22.85 18.53 -25.04
C VAL A 58 -24.30 18.14 -25.26
N TYR A 59 -24.55 17.17 -26.14
CA TYR A 59 -25.85 16.51 -26.26
C TYR A 59 -25.97 15.37 -25.25
N HIS A 60 -27.15 15.25 -24.63
CA HIS A 60 -27.49 14.07 -23.83
C HIS A 60 -27.40 12.80 -24.68
N VAL A 61 -27.04 11.66 -24.08
CA VAL A 61 -27.01 10.35 -24.78
C VAL A 61 -28.29 10.05 -25.55
N HIS A 62 -29.45 10.47 -25.04
CA HIS A 62 -30.71 10.31 -25.76
C HIS A 62 -30.75 11.08 -27.08
N SER A 63 -30.37 12.36 -27.07
CA SER A 63 -30.31 13.17 -28.28
C SER A 63 -29.25 12.64 -29.26
N LEU A 64 -28.14 12.07 -28.77
CA LEU A 64 -27.17 11.39 -29.64
C LEU A 64 -27.79 10.16 -30.32
N ILE A 65 -28.60 9.37 -29.60
CA ILE A 65 -29.31 8.22 -30.15
C ILE A 65 -30.34 8.66 -31.19
N GLU A 66 -31.17 9.66 -30.88
CA GLU A 66 -32.19 10.20 -31.80
C GLU A 66 -31.53 10.75 -33.07
N GLY A 67 -30.53 11.61 -32.93
CA GLY A 67 -29.78 12.20 -34.03
C GLY A 67 -29.10 11.14 -34.90
N THR A 68 -28.43 10.16 -34.28
CA THR A 68 -27.78 9.06 -35.02
C THR A 68 -28.80 8.23 -35.79
N ASN A 69 -29.94 7.90 -35.17
CA ASN A 69 -31.00 7.15 -35.84
C ASN A 69 -31.57 7.93 -37.03
N PHE A 70 -31.82 9.23 -36.88
CA PHE A 70 -32.31 10.07 -37.96
C PHE A 70 -31.30 10.23 -39.09
N LEU A 71 -30.03 10.45 -38.76
CA LEU A 71 -28.95 10.69 -39.73
C LEU A 71 -28.45 9.43 -40.42
N HIS A 72 -28.56 8.24 -39.82
CA HIS A 72 -28.06 7.00 -40.42
C HIS A 72 -29.17 6.15 -41.02
N SER A 73 -30.31 6.07 -40.34
CA SER A 73 -31.41 5.15 -40.69
C SER A 73 -32.71 5.86 -41.07
N GLY A 74 -32.78 7.18 -40.84
CA GLY A 74 -33.95 8.00 -41.12
C GLY A 74 -33.79 8.83 -42.39
N PHE A 75 -34.65 9.84 -42.51
CA PHE A 75 -34.66 10.74 -43.67
C PHE A 75 -33.47 11.70 -43.72
N GLY A 76 -32.73 11.87 -42.61
CA GLY A 76 -31.58 12.78 -42.54
C GLY A 76 -30.45 12.43 -43.52
N ASN A 77 -30.35 11.17 -43.95
CA ASN A 77 -29.36 10.74 -44.94
C ASN A 77 -29.78 10.95 -46.40
N SER A 78 -31.00 11.42 -46.68
CA SER A 78 -31.58 11.35 -48.03
C SER A 78 -30.98 12.35 -49.02
N CYS A 79 -30.33 13.41 -48.51
CA CYS A 79 -29.75 14.49 -49.32
C CYS A 79 -28.27 14.74 -49.04
N ALA A 80 -27.68 14.04 -48.07
CA ALA A 80 -26.30 14.23 -47.68
C ALA A 80 -25.33 13.51 -48.62
N THR A 81 -24.23 14.17 -48.99
CA THR A 81 -23.09 13.50 -49.62
C THR A 81 -22.36 12.66 -48.58
N GLN A 82 -22.30 11.36 -48.77
CA GLN A 82 -21.60 10.45 -47.85
C GLN A 82 -20.10 10.39 -48.17
N ILE A 83 -19.28 10.68 -47.16
CA ILE A 83 -17.81 10.62 -47.25
C ILE A 83 -17.35 9.62 -46.21
N SER A 84 -16.50 8.66 -46.60
CA SER A 84 -15.92 7.71 -45.66
C SER A 84 -14.97 8.45 -44.71
N SER A 85 -15.16 8.28 -43.40
CA SER A 85 -14.33 8.89 -42.38
C SER A 85 -12.96 8.21 -42.20
N GLY A 86 -12.85 6.92 -42.53
CA GLY A 86 -11.70 6.10 -42.16
C GLY A 86 -11.54 5.84 -40.65
N ASN A 87 -12.45 6.37 -39.82
CA ASN A 87 -12.48 6.19 -38.38
C ASN A 87 -13.33 4.97 -38.00
N SER A 88 -12.92 4.23 -36.98
CA SER A 88 -13.70 3.14 -36.41
C SER A 88 -14.28 3.58 -35.07
N ALA A 89 -15.56 3.30 -34.85
CA ALA A 89 -16.19 3.62 -33.57
C ALA A 89 -15.53 2.84 -32.41
N PRO A 90 -15.50 3.42 -31.20
CA PRO A 90 -15.01 2.70 -30.03
C PRO A 90 -15.95 1.55 -29.63
N THR A 91 -15.54 0.76 -28.66
CA THR A 91 -16.38 -0.23 -27.96
C THR A 91 -16.41 0.05 -26.47
N VAL A 92 -17.51 -0.27 -25.80
CA VAL A 92 -17.66 -0.06 -24.35
C VAL A 92 -18.32 -1.24 -23.66
N SER A 93 -17.81 -1.59 -22.48
CA SER A 93 -18.39 -2.50 -21.50
C SER A 93 -18.62 -1.78 -20.18
N VAL A 94 -19.75 -2.06 -19.52
CA VAL A 94 -20.17 -1.40 -18.27
C VAL A 94 -20.30 -2.38 -17.10
N GLY A 95 -19.75 -3.59 -17.25
CA GLY A 95 -19.81 -4.64 -16.23
C GLY A 95 -21.22 -5.19 -16.00
N SER A 96 -21.44 -5.76 -14.81
CA SER A 96 -22.69 -6.39 -14.42
C SER A 96 -23.84 -5.39 -14.21
N SER A 97 -25.05 -5.89 -14.38
CA SER A 97 -26.32 -5.21 -14.11
C SER A 97 -27.28 -6.16 -13.37
N GLY A 98 -28.37 -5.62 -12.83
CA GLY A 98 -29.43 -6.41 -12.20
C GLY A 98 -29.21 -6.76 -10.72
N PHE A 99 -28.23 -6.14 -10.06
CA PHE A 99 -28.06 -6.20 -8.60
C PHE A 99 -28.81 -5.06 -7.90
N SER A 100 -28.89 -5.11 -6.56
CA SER A 100 -29.48 -4.04 -5.75
C SER A 100 -28.43 -3.25 -4.97
N ILE A 101 -28.73 -2.01 -4.66
CA ILE A 101 -27.92 -1.12 -3.82
C ILE A 101 -28.76 -0.57 -2.65
N PRO A 102 -28.13 -0.23 -1.52
CA PRO A 102 -28.79 0.48 -0.43
C PRO A 102 -29.29 1.85 -0.86
N LYS A 103 -30.34 2.33 -0.19
CA LYS A 103 -30.84 3.70 -0.37
C LYS A 103 -29.84 4.74 0.12
N GLU A 104 -29.98 5.97 -0.37
CA GLU A 104 -29.21 7.14 0.10
C GLU A 104 -27.68 6.94 0.16
N THR A 105 -27.14 6.03 -0.65
CA THR A 105 -25.73 5.64 -0.61
C THR A 105 -25.02 6.08 -1.89
N PRO A 106 -23.83 6.73 -1.80
CA PRO A 106 -23.03 7.09 -2.97
C PRO A 106 -22.73 5.89 -3.88
N ILE A 107 -22.61 6.16 -5.18
CA ILE A 107 -22.28 5.15 -6.20
C ILE A 107 -21.14 5.59 -7.11
N GLU A 108 -20.32 4.64 -7.53
CA GLU A 108 -19.31 4.84 -8.58
C GLU A 108 -19.58 3.92 -9.78
N LEU A 109 -19.68 4.51 -10.97
CA LEU A 109 -19.96 3.82 -12.22
C LEU A 109 -18.72 3.85 -13.09
N THR A 110 -18.15 2.68 -13.38
CA THR A 110 -16.91 2.53 -14.17
C THR A 110 -17.19 1.77 -15.46
N ALA A 111 -16.64 2.28 -16.57
CA ALA A 111 -16.67 1.60 -17.86
C ALA A 111 -15.28 1.12 -18.27
N VAL A 112 -15.23 0.12 -19.15
CA VAL A 112 -14.02 -0.30 -19.86
C VAL A 112 -14.28 -0.10 -21.34
N ALA A 113 -13.37 0.58 -22.03
CA ALA A 113 -13.51 0.87 -23.44
C ALA A 113 -12.21 0.67 -24.21
N SER A 114 -12.34 0.49 -25.51
CA SER A 114 -11.21 0.38 -26.44
C SER A 114 -11.58 1.02 -27.76
N ASP A 115 -10.56 1.49 -28.48
CA ASP A 115 -10.70 2.11 -29.79
C ASP A 115 -9.76 1.43 -30.80
N PRO A 116 -10.24 1.03 -31.99
CA PRO A 116 -9.36 0.47 -33.02
C PRO A 116 -8.31 1.45 -33.55
N ASN A 117 -8.49 2.76 -33.37
CA ASN A 117 -7.58 3.82 -33.78
C ASN A 117 -6.77 4.32 -32.55
N PRO A 118 -5.53 3.85 -32.33
CA PRO A 118 -4.79 4.09 -31.08
C PRO A 118 -4.37 5.54 -30.84
N SER A 119 -4.49 6.42 -31.84
CA SER A 119 -4.25 7.87 -31.70
C SER A 119 -5.43 8.63 -31.09
N ASN A 120 -6.61 8.00 -31.00
CA ASN A 120 -7.82 8.60 -30.46
C ASN A 120 -7.75 8.64 -28.93
N THR A 121 -8.13 9.78 -28.35
CA THR A 121 -8.23 9.93 -26.89
C THR A 121 -9.69 9.76 -26.48
N LEU A 122 -9.99 8.70 -25.72
CA LEU A 122 -11.34 8.41 -25.28
C LEU A 122 -11.82 9.37 -24.18
N THR A 123 -13.09 9.75 -24.25
CA THR A 123 -13.80 10.46 -23.18
C THR A 123 -15.15 9.82 -22.89
N TYR A 124 -15.64 10.00 -21.66
CA TYR A 124 -16.76 9.26 -21.09
C TYR A 124 -17.80 10.21 -20.51
N SER A 125 -19.08 9.91 -20.74
CA SER A 125 -20.22 10.50 -20.03
C SER A 125 -21.09 9.39 -19.48
N TRP A 126 -21.34 9.40 -18.18
CA TRP A 126 -22.36 8.56 -17.56
C TRP A 126 -23.60 9.40 -17.33
N GLU A 127 -24.77 8.98 -17.81
CA GLU A 127 -26.00 9.78 -17.80
C GLU A 127 -27.19 8.92 -17.37
N GLN A 128 -28.06 9.45 -16.50
CA GLN A 128 -29.26 8.71 -16.11
C GLN A 128 -30.20 8.55 -17.31
N TYR A 129 -30.82 7.39 -17.42
CA TYR A 129 -31.68 7.01 -18.54
C TYR A 129 -33.00 6.39 -18.03
N ASN A 130 -33.64 7.09 -17.09
CA ASN A 130 -34.98 6.78 -16.62
C ASN A 130 -35.96 7.87 -17.09
N LEU A 131 -37.10 7.46 -17.64
CA LEU A 131 -38.26 8.33 -17.82
C LEU A 131 -39.18 8.23 -16.61
N GLY A 132 -39.90 9.31 -16.33
CA GLY A 132 -40.91 9.31 -15.28
C GLY A 132 -41.82 10.53 -15.31
N ASN A 133 -42.45 10.79 -14.17
CA ASN A 133 -43.33 11.93 -13.97
C ASN A 133 -42.57 13.24 -14.22
N ALA A 134 -43.27 14.25 -14.73
CA ALA A 134 -42.72 15.60 -14.80
C ALA A 134 -42.34 16.10 -13.40
N THR A 135 -41.30 16.93 -13.32
CA THR A 135 -40.91 17.57 -12.05
C THR A 135 -42.11 18.30 -11.45
N THR A 136 -42.43 17.99 -10.20
CA THR A 136 -43.59 18.51 -9.49
C THR A 136 -43.53 20.04 -9.42
N SER A 137 -44.65 20.71 -9.66
CA SER A 137 -44.74 22.16 -9.49
C SER A 137 -44.37 22.55 -8.06
N GLY A 138 -43.44 23.49 -7.90
CA GLY A 138 -42.95 23.95 -6.59
C GLY A 138 -41.76 23.16 -6.03
N ASP A 139 -41.35 22.05 -6.68
CA ASP A 139 -40.04 21.44 -6.39
C ASP A 139 -38.94 22.34 -6.94
N ASN A 140 -38.31 23.11 -6.05
CA ASN A 140 -37.23 24.04 -6.38
C ASN A 140 -35.83 23.50 -6.03
N ASN A 141 -35.77 22.37 -5.31
CA ASN A 141 -34.51 21.81 -4.81
C ASN A 141 -34.10 20.51 -5.51
N LEU A 142 -34.98 19.92 -6.32
CA LEU A 142 -34.75 18.68 -7.07
C LEU A 142 -34.42 17.47 -6.18
N ASN A 143 -34.86 17.51 -4.92
CA ASN A 143 -34.59 16.46 -3.92
C ASN A 143 -35.81 15.57 -3.65
N ASN A 144 -36.90 15.73 -4.41
CA ASN A 144 -38.15 14.98 -4.20
C ASN A 144 -38.67 14.35 -5.50
N PRO A 145 -37.87 13.53 -6.21
CA PRO A 145 -38.33 12.90 -7.45
C PRO A 145 -39.49 11.95 -7.17
N VAL A 146 -40.55 12.01 -7.99
CA VAL A 146 -41.72 11.12 -7.88
C VAL A 146 -41.60 9.95 -8.86
N GLY A 147 -41.72 8.72 -8.35
CA GLY A 147 -41.66 7.52 -9.17
C GLY A 147 -40.31 7.36 -9.87
N ASN A 148 -40.30 7.19 -11.20
CA ASN A 148 -39.07 7.05 -11.97
C ASN A 148 -38.55 8.37 -12.56
N ALA A 149 -39.03 9.53 -12.08
CA ALA A 149 -38.56 10.82 -12.56
C ALA A 149 -37.02 10.90 -12.48
N PRO A 150 -36.35 11.47 -13.49
CA PRO A 150 -34.91 11.66 -13.47
C PRO A 150 -34.51 12.51 -12.26
N CYS A 151 -33.45 12.08 -11.58
CA CYS A 151 -32.98 12.63 -10.32
C CYS A 151 -31.47 12.86 -10.28
N ILE A 152 -30.74 12.44 -11.31
CA ILE A 152 -29.30 12.62 -11.47
C ILE A 152 -29.02 13.39 -12.76
N ARG A 153 -28.46 14.60 -12.64
CA ARG A 153 -28.10 15.48 -13.76
C ARG A 153 -26.98 14.92 -14.63
N SER A 154 -26.81 15.48 -15.82
CA SER A 154 -25.69 15.17 -16.71
C SER A 154 -24.53 16.15 -16.52
N PHE A 155 -23.35 15.74 -16.98
CA PHE A 155 -22.14 16.56 -17.01
C PHE A 155 -21.40 16.34 -18.35
N PRO A 156 -20.54 17.29 -18.75
CA PRO A 156 -19.68 17.13 -19.93
C PRO A 156 -18.79 15.89 -19.84
N PRO A 157 -18.37 15.33 -21.00
CA PRO A 157 -17.48 14.19 -21.03
C PRO A 157 -16.12 14.50 -20.40
N VAL A 158 -15.54 13.51 -19.72
CA VAL A 158 -14.22 13.58 -19.09
C VAL A 158 -13.35 12.38 -19.50
N SER A 159 -12.04 12.44 -19.28
CA SER A 159 -11.12 11.33 -19.58
C SER A 159 -11.25 10.16 -18.60
N SER A 160 -11.77 10.40 -17.39
CA SER A 160 -12.02 9.34 -16.41
C SER A 160 -13.15 8.42 -16.89
N PRO A 161 -12.95 7.09 -16.88
CA PRO A 161 -14.03 6.13 -17.15
C PRO A 161 -15.03 6.01 -15.99
N THR A 162 -14.69 6.57 -14.84
CA THR A 162 -15.46 6.46 -13.59
C THR A 162 -16.22 7.76 -13.30
N ARG A 163 -17.54 7.66 -13.11
CA ARG A 163 -18.38 8.72 -12.56
C ARG A 163 -18.77 8.39 -11.12
N VAL A 164 -18.47 9.30 -10.20
CA VAL A 164 -18.95 9.26 -8.82
C VAL A 164 -20.23 10.09 -8.69
N ILE A 165 -21.23 9.55 -7.99
CA ILE A 165 -22.52 10.20 -7.74
C ILE A 165 -22.82 10.09 -6.24
N PRO A 166 -23.01 11.22 -5.52
CA PRO A 166 -22.98 12.60 -6.01
C PRO A 166 -21.57 13.06 -6.45
N LYS A 167 -21.47 14.18 -7.17
CA LYS A 167 -20.19 14.72 -7.65
C LYS A 167 -19.15 14.78 -6.52
N VAL A 168 -17.95 14.29 -6.81
CA VAL A 168 -16.87 14.07 -5.82
C VAL A 168 -16.63 15.28 -4.92
N ASP A 169 -16.54 16.51 -5.46
CA ASP A 169 -16.32 17.73 -4.65
C ASP A 169 -17.42 17.95 -3.59
N LYS A 170 -18.66 17.57 -3.90
CA LYS A 170 -19.80 17.69 -2.99
C LYS A 170 -19.78 16.57 -1.95
N LEU A 171 -19.41 15.36 -2.36
CA LEU A 171 -19.20 14.25 -1.44
C LEU A 171 -18.09 14.57 -0.43
N LEU A 172 -16.92 15.05 -0.89
CA LEU A 172 -15.77 15.37 -0.01
C LEU A 172 -16.04 16.53 0.95
N SER A 173 -16.90 17.47 0.56
CA SER A 173 -17.30 18.62 1.39
C SER A 173 -18.55 18.35 2.25
N ASN A 174 -19.09 17.13 2.24
CA ASN A 174 -20.31 16.72 2.93
C ASN A 174 -21.50 17.63 2.57
N GLN A 175 -21.60 18.02 1.30
CA GLN A 175 -22.64 18.89 0.77
C GLN A 175 -23.56 18.13 -0.19
N VAL A 176 -24.81 18.58 -0.26
CA VAL A 176 -25.75 18.11 -1.28
C VAL A 176 -25.28 18.57 -2.66
N SER A 177 -25.25 17.64 -3.62
CA SER A 177 -25.04 17.98 -5.03
C SER A 177 -26.38 18.28 -5.69
N PHE A 178 -26.56 19.53 -6.11
CA PHE A 178 -27.82 20.00 -6.67
C PHE A 178 -28.13 19.30 -8.01
N GLY A 179 -29.27 18.62 -8.06
CA GLY A 179 -29.68 17.80 -9.20
C GLY A 179 -29.08 16.39 -9.23
N GLU A 180 -28.43 15.93 -8.15
CA GLU A 180 -28.01 14.53 -7.97
C GLU A 180 -28.56 13.98 -6.65
N HIS A 181 -29.85 13.65 -6.66
CA HIS A 181 -30.54 13.08 -5.51
C HIS A 181 -30.35 11.56 -5.47
N LEU A 182 -29.78 11.08 -4.36
CA LEU A 182 -29.69 9.65 -4.04
C LEU A 182 -31.05 9.17 -3.55
N PRO A 183 -31.69 8.18 -4.21
CA PRO A 183 -33.04 7.77 -3.85
C PRO A 183 -33.15 7.15 -2.45
N ASP A 184 -34.25 7.44 -1.77
CA ASP A 184 -34.65 6.90 -0.46
C ASP A 184 -35.81 5.87 -0.54
N TYR A 185 -36.32 5.59 -1.74
CA TYR A 185 -37.39 4.63 -2.02
C TYR A 185 -37.03 3.61 -3.10
N ASN A 186 -37.84 2.55 -3.20
CA ASN A 186 -37.66 1.46 -4.16
C ASN A 186 -37.80 1.98 -5.60
N ARG A 187 -36.70 1.95 -6.35
CA ARG A 187 -36.72 2.29 -7.78
C ARG A 187 -35.56 1.67 -8.53
N THR A 188 -35.75 1.48 -9.82
CA THR A 188 -34.67 1.11 -10.73
C THR A 188 -33.95 2.36 -11.21
N LEU A 189 -32.62 2.36 -11.11
CA LEU A 189 -31.77 3.33 -11.78
C LEU A 189 -31.17 2.68 -13.03
N THR A 190 -31.33 3.37 -14.15
CA THR A 190 -30.70 2.99 -15.41
C THR A 190 -29.76 4.13 -15.79
N PHE A 191 -28.53 3.78 -16.14
CA PHE A 191 -27.53 4.71 -16.65
C PHE A 191 -27.04 4.24 -18.01
N LYS A 192 -26.66 5.20 -18.86
CA LYS A 192 -25.91 4.94 -20.07
C LYS A 192 -24.53 5.55 -19.97
N CYS A 193 -23.51 4.80 -20.41
CA CYS A 193 -22.16 5.31 -20.59
C CYS A 193 -21.92 5.56 -22.07
N THR A 194 -21.71 6.82 -22.45
CA THR A 194 -21.31 7.23 -23.79
C THR A 194 -19.79 7.39 -23.84
N VAL A 195 -19.12 6.59 -24.66
CA VAL A 195 -17.69 6.72 -24.97
C VAL A 195 -17.54 7.42 -26.30
N ARG A 196 -16.70 8.45 -26.36
CA ARG A 196 -16.38 9.22 -27.57
C ARG A 196 -14.91 9.06 -27.86
N ASP A 197 -14.57 8.78 -29.12
CA ASP A 197 -13.17 8.63 -29.54
C ASP A 197 -12.45 9.96 -29.80
N ASN A 198 -13.21 11.05 -29.95
CA ASN A 198 -12.71 12.38 -30.26
C ASN A 198 -11.86 12.45 -31.55
N ASN A 199 -12.11 11.57 -32.53
CA ASN A 199 -11.44 11.69 -33.82
C ASN A 199 -11.83 13.02 -34.50
N PRO A 200 -10.87 13.89 -34.84
CA PRO A 200 -11.17 15.21 -35.41
C PRO A 200 -12.04 15.14 -36.67
N GLY A 201 -13.19 15.80 -36.63
CA GLY A 201 -14.12 15.92 -37.77
C GLY A 201 -14.95 14.68 -38.08
N CYS A 202 -14.69 13.53 -37.44
CA CYS A 202 -15.41 12.28 -37.70
C CYS A 202 -15.50 11.34 -36.50
N GLY A 203 -15.69 11.93 -35.31
CA GLY A 203 -15.74 11.20 -34.05
C GLY A 203 -16.85 10.15 -34.01
N GLY A 204 -16.51 8.97 -33.51
CA GLY A 204 -17.40 7.85 -33.23
C GLY A 204 -17.83 7.79 -31.77
N VAL A 205 -18.97 7.16 -31.53
CA VAL A 205 -19.49 6.92 -30.18
C VAL A 205 -19.88 5.47 -29.96
N ALA A 206 -19.75 5.01 -28.71
CA ALA A 206 -20.27 3.74 -28.24
C ALA A 206 -21.09 3.96 -26.97
N VAL A 207 -22.16 3.18 -26.80
CA VAL A 207 -23.10 3.34 -25.67
C VAL A 207 -23.30 2.03 -24.94
N GLY A 208 -22.91 1.99 -23.66
CA GLY A 208 -23.22 0.90 -22.73
C GLY A 208 -24.41 1.25 -21.83
N THR A 209 -25.18 0.26 -21.38
CA THR A 209 -26.33 0.48 -20.47
C THR A 209 -26.15 -0.33 -19.19
N LYS A 210 -26.24 0.33 -18.03
CA LYS A 210 -26.14 -0.29 -16.70
C LYS A 210 -27.42 -0.05 -15.92
N THR A 211 -27.97 -1.10 -15.33
CA THR A 211 -29.23 -1.02 -14.57
C THR A 211 -29.09 -1.74 -13.24
N PHE A 212 -29.59 -1.13 -12.16
CA PHE A 212 -29.62 -1.72 -10.81
C PHE A 212 -30.81 -1.18 -10.03
N PHE A 213 -31.19 -1.88 -8.96
CA PHE A 213 -32.33 -1.55 -8.11
C PHE A 213 -31.87 -0.86 -6.82
N VAL A 214 -32.56 0.20 -6.40
CA VAL A 214 -32.38 0.79 -5.07
C VAL A 214 -33.37 0.12 -4.13
N ASP A 215 -32.86 -0.51 -3.07
CA ASP A 215 -33.67 -1.15 -2.03
C ASP A 215 -33.85 -0.23 -0.82
N ALA A 216 -35.07 0.27 -0.65
CA ALA A 216 -35.47 1.17 0.42
C ALA A 216 -35.45 0.54 1.82
N SER A 217 -35.39 -0.79 1.89
CA SER A 217 -35.33 -1.52 3.16
C SER A 217 -33.91 -1.64 3.73
N THR A 218 -32.88 -1.28 2.95
CA THR A 218 -31.47 -1.34 3.34
C THR A 218 -30.80 0.04 3.19
N GLY A 219 -29.79 0.31 4.01
CA GLY A 219 -29.03 1.56 3.98
C GLY A 219 -29.59 2.70 4.86
N PRO A 220 -28.91 3.85 4.88
CA PRO A 220 -27.68 4.15 4.12
C PRO A 220 -26.47 3.37 4.62
N PHE A 221 -25.59 2.97 3.70
CA PHE A 221 -24.29 2.38 4.05
C PHE A 221 -23.31 3.51 4.38
N LEU A 222 -22.68 3.47 5.56
CA LEU A 222 -21.90 4.61 6.08
C LEU A 222 -20.58 4.18 6.72
N VAL A 223 -19.46 4.77 6.32
CA VAL A 223 -18.20 4.72 7.06
C VAL A 223 -18.38 5.53 8.34
N THR A 224 -18.18 4.89 9.49
CA THR A 224 -18.37 5.52 10.81
C THR A 224 -17.05 5.88 11.47
N TYR A 225 -15.95 5.22 11.11
CA TYR A 225 -14.61 5.56 11.59
C TYR A 225 -13.51 5.20 10.58
N PRO A 226 -12.52 6.09 10.33
CA PRO A 226 -12.36 7.42 10.93
C PRO A 226 -13.34 8.44 10.32
N ASN A 227 -13.79 9.40 11.13
CA ASN A 227 -14.69 10.50 10.70
C ASN A 227 -14.32 11.85 11.31
N THR A 228 -13.20 11.91 12.00
CA THR A 228 -12.65 13.11 12.63
C THR A 228 -11.16 13.18 12.31
N ASN A 229 -10.55 14.34 12.53
CA ASN A 229 -9.11 14.51 12.33
C ASN A 229 -8.34 13.78 13.44
N ILE A 230 -8.02 12.50 13.19
CA ILE A 230 -7.10 11.70 14.00
C ILE A 230 -5.69 11.75 13.41
N SER A 231 -4.68 11.40 14.20
CA SER A 231 -3.32 11.19 13.72
C SER A 231 -2.94 9.72 13.91
N ARG A 232 -2.41 9.09 12.87
CA ARG A 232 -1.86 7.73 12.91
C ARG A 232 -0.48 7.73 12.29
N SER A 233 0.37 6.84 12.77
CA SER A 233 1.60 6.54 12.05
C SER A 233 1.27 5.82 10.74
N GLY A 234 2.00 6.13 9.66
CA GLY A 234 2.05 5.27 8.49
C GLY A 234 2.57 3.89 8.87
N ASN A 235 2.27 2.88 8.06
CA ASN A 235 2.63 1.48 8.34
C ASN A 235 2.12 0.96 9.70
N SER A 236 1.01 1.53 10.21
CA SER A 236 0.35 1.05 11.43
C SER A 236 -1.04 0.53 11.12
N GLU A 237 -1.53 -0.41 11.93
CA GLU A 237 -2.90 -0.91 11.81
C GLU A 237 -3.93 0.18 12.10
N LEU A 238 -5.07 0.15 11.43
CA LEU A 238 -6.26 0.95 11.73
C LEU A 238 -7.48 0.04 11.66
N THR A 239 -8.28 0.02 12.73
CA THR A 239 -9.62 -0.58 12.65
C THR A 239 -10.56 0.41 11.99
N VAL A 240 -11.03 0.08 10.78
CA VAL A 240 -12.04 0.84 10.04
C VAL A 240 -13.42 0.32 10.46
N LEU A 241 -14.36 1.23 10.71
CA LEU A 241 -15.74 0.89 11.08
C LEU A 241 -16.73 1.44 10.05
N TRP A 242 -17.80 0.69 9.79
CA TRP A 242 -18.91 1.11 8.96
C TRP A 242 -20.23 0.55 9.48
N ASP A 243 -21.33 1.22 9.18
CA ASP A 243 -22.68 0.70 9.36
C ASP A 243 -23.02 -0.21 8.18
N VAL A 244 -23.14 -1.52 8.46
CA VAL A 244 -23.54 -2.52 7.45
C VAL A 244 -24.93 -2.20 6.92
N ALA A 245 -25.83 -1.64 7.73
CA ALA A 245 -27.16 -1.20 7.35
C ALA A 245 -27.99 -2.23 6.55
N GLY A 246 -27.81 -3.53 6.87
CA GLY A 246 -28.50 -4.66 6.22
C GLY A 246 -28.04 -4.95 4.79
N THR A 247 -26.94 -4.35 4.32
CA THR A 247 -26.40 -4.55 2.96
C THR A 247 -25.80 -5.94 2.74
N ASP A 248 -25.45 -6.64 3.82
CA ASP A 248 -24.90 -8.00 3.84
C ASP A 248 -25.95 -9.10 3.59
N GLY A 249 -27.24 -8.74 3.54
CA GLY A 249 -28.33 -9.65 3.24
C GLY A 249 -29.43 -9.02 2.37
N GLY A 250 -30.63 -9.60 2.41
CA GLY A 250 -31.79 -9.08 1.68
C GLY A 250 -31.59 -9.04 0.17
N ASN A 251 -32.05 -7.97 -0.49
CA ASN A 251 -31.91 -7.82 -1.94
C ASN A 251 -30.54 -7.27 -2.37
N VAL A 252 -29.83 -6.61 -1.46
CA VAL A 252 -28.47 -6.08 -1.72
C VAL A 252 -27.46 -7.22 -1.68
N ASN A 253 -27.51 -8.06 -0.64
CA ASN A 253 -26.76 -9.31 -0.51
C ASN A 253 -25.25 -9.17 -0.83
N CYS A 254 -24.62 -8.13 -0.29
CA CYS A 254 -23.20 -7.83 -0.47
C CYS A 254 -22.42 -8.37 0.73
N SER A 255 -21.93 -9.61 0.63
CA SER A 255 -21.24 -10.30 1.74
C SER A 255 -19.83 -9.76 2.04
N GLU A 256 -19.23 -9.04 1.10
CA GLU A 256 -17.83 -8.59 1.16
C GLU A 256 -17.70 -7.11 0.76
N VAL A 257 -16.66 -6.46 1.28
CA VAL A 257 -16.30 -5.07 0.98
C VAL A 257 -14.81 -4.93 0.69
N ASP A 258 -14.46 -3.90 -0.06
CA ASP A 258 -13.09 -3.47 -0.34
C ASP A 258 -12.82 -2.14 0.38
N ILE A 259 -11.64 -2.02 0.98
CA ILE A 259 -11.26 -0.86 1.78
C ILE A 259 -10.07 -0.16 1.13
N TYR A 260 -10.19 1.15 0.91
CA TYR A 260 -9.16 1.96 0.27
C TYR A 260 -8.76 3.15 1.15
N CYS A 261 -7.50 3.57 1.01
CA CYS A 261 -7.00 4.85 1.50
C CYS A 261 -6.74 5.81 0.36
N SER A 262 -7.24 7.03 0.51
CA SER A 262 -6.81 8.20 -0.23
C SER A 262 -5.78 8.95 0.59
N VAL A 263 -4.82 9.60 -0.07
CA VAL A 263 -3.84 10.50 0.57
C VAL A 263 -3.93 11.95 0.10
N ASP A 264 -4.89 12.26 -0.78
CA ASP A 264 -5.10 13.57 -1.41
C ASP A 264 -6.46 14.21 -1.07
N GLY A 265 -7.11 13.75 -0.01
CA GLY A 265 -8.40 14.27 0.46
C GLY A 265 -9.63 13.57 -0.13
N GLY A 266 -9.44 12.49 -0.89
CA GLY A 266 -10.48 11.62 -1.43
C GLY A 266 -10.66 11.72 -2.94
N TYR A 267 -9.72 12.37 -3.64
CA TYR A 267 -9.74 12.55 -5.09
C TYR A 267 -9.18 11.31 -5.82
N SER A 268 -8.21 10.60 -5.23
CA SER A 268 -7.67 9.34 -5.73
C SER A 268 -7.63 8.25 -4.66
N TRP A 269 -7.74 7.00 -5.10
CA TRP A 269 -7.88 5.82 -4.23
C TRP A 269 -6.85 4.74 -4.60
N PHE A 270 -5.56 5.11 -4.58
CA PHE A 270 -4.47 4.24 -5.05
C PHE A 270 -4.08 3.13 -4.07
N TYR A 271 -4.35 3.31 -2.77
CA TYR A 271 -4.00 2.32 -1.75
C TYR A 271 -5.21 1.43 -1.46
N GLN A 272 -5.19 0.20 -1.95
CA GLN A 272 -6.11 -0.84 -1.50
C GLN A 272 -5.56 -1.43 -0.20
N LEU A 273 -6.28 -1.23 0.91
CA LEU A 273 -5.84 -1.68 2.23
C LEU A 273 -6.34 -3.09 2.54
N ALA A 274 -7.50 -3.45 2.02
CA ALA A 274 -8.08 -4.78 2.10
C ALA A 274 -9.03 -5.02 0.92
N ASP A 275 -9.14 -6.27 0.52
CA ASP A 275 -9.95 -6.74 -0.62
C ASP A 275 -10.82 -7.90 -0.13
N ASN A 276 -12.09 -7.92 -0.56
CA ASN A 276 -13.05 -8.99 -0.25
C ASN A 276 -13.12 -9.36 1.24
N VAL A 277 -13.05 -8.38 2.15
CA VAL A 277 -13.25 -8.63 3.59
C VAL A 277 -14.73 -8.75 3.92
N PRO A 278 -15.14 -9.55 4.93
CA PRO A 278 -16.54 -9.68 5.29
C PRO A 278 -17.20 -8.32 5.55
N ASN A 279 -18.41 -8.12 5.02
CA ASN A 279 -19.24 -6.94 5.28
C ASN A 279 -19.86 -7.01 6.70
N SER A 280 -19.01 -6.99 7.72
CA SER A 280 -19.35 -7.24 9.13
C SER A 280 -19.38 -5.97 9.99
N GLY A 281 -19.10 -4.81 9.41
CA GLY A 281 -19.10 -3.50 10.08
C GLY A 281 -17.74 -3.07 10.65
N SER A 282 -16.73 -3.94 10.56
CA SER A 282 -15.37 -3.64 11.02
C SER A 282 -14.32 -4.49 10.30
N ALA A 283 -13.16 -3.88 10.02
CA ALA A 283 -11.96 -4.58 9.60
C ALA A 283 -10.71 -3.82 10.06
N THR A 284 -9.68 -4.55 10.48
CA THR A 284 -8.35 -3.99 10.73
C THR A 284 -7.53 -4.05 9.46
N VAL A 285 -6.94 -2.91 9.09
CA VAL A 285 -6.17 -2.75 7.86
C VAL A 285 -4.82 -2.09 8.14
N LEU A 286 -3.80 -2.39 7.33
CA LEU A 286 -2.49 -1.74 7.43
C LEU A 286 -2.51 -0.43 6.63
N LEU A 287 -2.22 0.69 7.30
CA LEU A 287 -2.17 2.00 6.65
C LEU A 287 -0.90 2.15 5.79
N PRO A 288 -0.96 2.92 4.69
CA PRO A 288 0.21 3.12 3.84
C PRO A 288 1.33 3.85 4.60
N ALA A 289 2.56 3.49 4.27
CA ALA A 289 3.80 4.07 4.80
C ALA A 289 4.10 5.46 4.20
N VAL A 290 3.19 6.43 4.39
CA VAL A 290 3.27 7.75 3.76
C VAL A 290 2.88 8.87 4.73
N THR A 291 3.39 10.07 4.48
CA THR A 291 3.00 11.27 5.23
C THR A 291 1.95 12.07 4.47
N THR A 292 0.82 12.37 5.12
CA THR A 292 -0.22 13.27 4.58
C THR A 292 -1.12 13.80 5.70
N THR A 293 -1.73 14.97 5.49
CA THR A 293 -2.82 15.49 6.35
C THR A 293 -4.20 15.35 5.71
N ALA A 294 -4.25 14.71 4.54
CA ALA A 294 -5.43 14.57 3.71
C ALA A 294 -5.83 13.10 3.50
N ALA A 295 -5.53 12.24 4.49
CA ALA A 295 -5.93 10.84 4.39
C ALA A 295 -7.46 10.70 4.52
N ARG A 296 -8.06 9.81 3.71
CA ARG A 296 -9.47 9.41 3.81
C ARG A 296 -9.61 7.91 3.61
N ILE A 297 -10.66 7.33 4.19
CA ILE A 297 -11.02 5.93 3.99
C ILE A 297 -12.25 5.84 3.10
N LYS A 298 -12.26 4.88 2.18
CA LYS A 298 -13.44 4.44 1.43
C LYS A 298 -13.71 2.99 1.80
N VAL A 299 -14.97 2.65 2.03
CA VAL A 299 -15.46 1.27 2.08
C VAL A 299 -16.45 1.08 0.96
N LYS A 300 -16.21 0.09 0.09
CA LYS A 300 -17.00 -0.16 -1.12
C LYS A 300 -17.53 -1.59 -1.10
N GLY A 301 -18.78 -1.81 -1.49
CA GLY A 301 -19.30 -3.16 -1.67
C GLY A 301 -18.57 -3.91 -2.79
N SER A 302 -17.98 -5.07 -2.50
CA SER A 302 -17.26 -5.86 -3.50
C SER A 302 -18.20 -6.32 -4.61
N GLY A 303 -17.77 -6.17 -5.86
CA GLY A 303 -18.59 -6.45 -7.05
C GLY A 303 -19.82 -5.53 -7.24
N SER A 304 -20.00 -4.53 -6.39
CA SER A 304 -21.10 -3.56 -6.45
C SER A 304 -20.62 -2.16 -6.82
N VAL A 305 -21.55 -1.20 -6.90
CA VAL A 305 -21.25 0.22 -7.18
C VAL A 305 -21.36 1.11 -5.96
N PHE A 306 -22.02 0.65 -4.90
CA PHE A 306 -22.24 1.47 -3.72
C PHE A 306 -20.97 1.54 -2.87
N PHE A 307 -20.74 2.69 -2.26
CA PHE A 307 -19.64 2.91 -1.34
C PHE A 307 -19.97 4.05 -0.40
N ASP A 308 -19.18 4.20 0.66
CA ASP A 308 -19.12 5.44 1.43
C ASP A 308 -17.67 5.82 1.76
N ILE A 309 -17.45 7.07 2.12
CA ILE A 309 -16.15 7.62 2.49
C ILE A 309 -16.20 8.30 3.86
N SER A 310 -15.06 8.32 4.54
CA SER A 310 -14.90 9.12 5.75
C SER A 310 -15.23 10.59 5.50
N ASN A 311 -16.01 11.20 6.39
CA ASN A 311 -16.50 12.57 6.32
C ASN A 311 -15.41 13.64 6.56
N ALA A 312 -14.27 13.26 7.13
CA ALA A 312 -13.16 14.17 7.43
C ALA A 312 -11.83 13.58 7.00
N ASN A 313 -10.87 14.47 6.71
CA ASN A 313 -9.49 14.09 6.56
C ASN A 313 -8.89 13.71 7.92
N PHE A 314 -7.96 12.76 7.90
CA PHE A 314 -7.08 12.46 9.03
C PHE A 314 -5.61 12.50 8.57
N SER A 315 -4.69 12.46 9.53
CA SER A 315 -3.25 12.58 9.27
C SER A 315 -2.53 11.25 9.39
N LEU A 316 -1.64 10.99 8.44
CA LEU A 316 -0.62 9.95 8.48
C LEU A 316 0.74 10.61 8.71
N THR A 317 1.47 10.16 9.72
CA THR A 317 2.84 10.61 10.02
C THR A 317 3.83 9.52 9.68
N ALA A 318 4.92 9.87 9.01
CA ALA A 318 6.01 8.90 8.86
C ALA A 318 6.65 8.57 10.21
N ILE A 319 6.98 7.29 10.37
CA ILE A 319 7.96 6.81 11.33
C ILE A 319 9.29 6.70 10.57
N GLN A 320 10.30 7.42 11.05
CA GLN A 320 11.67 7.38 10.55
C GLN A 320 12.42 6.22 11.20
N GLY A 321 13.17 5.46 10.40
CA GLY A 321 14.15 4.48 10.87
C GLY A 321 14.54 3.54 9.75
N CYS A 322 15.39 2.55 10.03
CA CYS A 322 15.83 1.63 9.00
C CYS A 322 14.68 0.78 8.44
N THR A 323 14.51 0.81 7.12
CA THR A 323 13.47 0.04 6.40
C THR A 323 14.02 -1.21 5.70
N ASP A 324 15.32 -1.48 5.79
CA ASP A 324 15.96 -2.66 5.21
C ASP A 324 15.79 -3.87 6.14
N PRO A 325 15.03 -4.92 5.75
CA PRO A 325 14.80 -6.10 6.59
C PRO A 325 16.07 -6.93 6.85
N THR A 326 17.17 -6.65 6.17
CA THR A 326 18.47 -7.30 6.38
C THR A 326 19.38 -6.55 7.34
N ALA A 327 19.06 -5.30 7.69
CA ALA A 327 19.87 -4.49 8.59
C ALA A 327 19.70 -4.92 10.06
N CYS A 328 20.75 -4.71 10.84
CA CYS A 328 20.81 -5.06 12.26
C CYS A 328 19.87 -4.25 13.15
N ASN A 329 19.50 -3.06 12.69
CA ASN A 329 18.56 -2.16 13.34
C ASN A 329 17.29 -1.95 12.50
N PHE A 330 16.90 -2.95 11.69
CA PHE A 330 15.64 -2.95 10.96
C PHE A 330 14.47 -2.64 11.91
N MET A 331 13.63 -1.69 11.52
CA MET A 331 12.46 -1.32 12.28
C MET A 331 11.20 -1.58 11.46
N ASP A 332 10.44 -2.59 11.84
CA ASP A 332 9.24 -3.07 11.16
C ASP A 332 8.16 -1.99 10.98
N ILE A 333 8.07 -1.05 11.93
CA ILE A 333 7.17 0.09 11.90
C ILE A 333 7.69 1.30 11.11
N ALA A 334 8.96 1.30 10.67
CA ALA A 334 9.50 2.40 9.88
C ALA A 334 8.76 2.49 8.54
N SER A 335 8.33 3.70 8.21
CA SER A 335 7.65 3.99 6.93
C SER A 335 8.55 4.73 5.94
N ILE A 336 9.66 5.29 6.42
CA ILE A 336 10.63 6.04 5.63
C ILE A 336 12.02 5.71 6.18
N ASP A 337 12.92 5.34 5.29
CA ASP A 337 14.34 5.20 5.60
C ASP A 337 14.94 6.55 5.96
N ASP A 338 15.53 6.65 7.14
CA ASP A 338 16.25 7.83 7.60
C ASP A 338 17.76 7.72 7.40
N GLY A 339 18.23 6.65 6.75
CA GLY A 339 19.64 6.38 6.51
C GLY A 339 20.36 5.80 7.74
N SER A 340 19.61 5.36 8.75
CA SER A 340 20.18 4.72 9.94
C SER A 340 20.55 3.25 9.75
N CYS A 341 20.22 2.61 8.62
CA CYS A 341 20.44 1.17 8.44
C CYS A 341 21.88 0.71 8.69
N GLU A 342 22.04 -0.18 9.66
CA GLU A 342 23.30 -0.82 10.01
C GLU A 342 23.41 -2.17 9.30
N ALA A 343 24.34 -2.28 8.35
CA ALA A 343 24.54 -3.51 7.60
C ALA A 343 25.12 -4.62 8.50
N PRO A 344 24.72 -5.88 8.29
CA PRO A 344 25.38 -7.02 8.92
C PRO A 344 26.88 -7.03 8.62
N ILE A 345 27.67 -7.43 9.62
CA ILE A 345 29.12 -7.58 9.52
C ILE A 345 29.51 -9.06 9.58
N VAL A 346 30.74 -9.37 9.17
CA VAL A 346 31.30 -10.71 9.34
C VAL A 346 31.79 -10.83 10.79
N LEU A 347 31.33 -11.88 11.47
CA LEU A 347 31.72 -12.25 12.83
C LEU A 347 32.41 -13.62 12.79
N TYR A 348 33.34 -13.85 13.71
CA TYR A 348 34.20 -15.04 13.80
C TYR A 348 33.93 -15.78 15.09
N ALA A 349 33.84 -17.11 15.05
CA ALA A 349 33.53 -17.92 16.22
C ALA A 349 34.61 -17.72 17.30
N ASP A 350 34.20 -17.48 18.53
CA ASP A 350 35.04 -17.34 19.73
C ASP A 350 34.60 -18.46 20.68
N VAL A 351 35.25 -19.62 20.54
CA VAL A 351 34.81 -20.87 21.18
C VAL A 351 35.20 -20.93 22.66
N ASP A 352 36.29 -20.27 23.05
CA ASP A 352 36.85 -20.31 24.40
C ASP A 352 36.58 -19.03 25.23
N GLY A 353 36.09 -17.97 24.59
CA GLY A 353 35.55 -16.76 25.22
C GLY A 353 36.59 -15.70 25.58
N ASP A 354 37.72 -15.65 24.88
CA ASP A 354 38.78 -14.66 25.14
C ASP A 354 38.61 -13.33 24.37
N GLY A 355 37.67 -13.26 23.43
CA GLY A 355 37.38 -12.08 22.61
C GLY A 355 38.06 -12.06 21.24
N PHE A 356 38.80 -13.10 20.88
CA PHE A 356 39.39 -13.33 19.57
C PHE A 356 38.64 -14.47 18.88
N GLY A 357 38.46 -14.38 17.56
CA GLY A 357 37.69 -15.37 16.82
C GLY A 357 38.43 -15.95 15.63
N ASN A 358 37.99 -17.15 15.25
CA ASN A 358 38.56 -17.96 14.20
C ASN A 358 38.14 -17.53 12.79
N VAL A 359 39.12 -17.12 11.98
CA VAL A 359 38.91 -16.62 10.60
C VAL A 359 38.17 -17.60 9.67
N ASP A 360 38.39 -18.90 9.86
CA ASP A 360 37.83 -19.96 9.01
C ASP A 360 36.38 -20.32 9.38
N VAL A 361 35.94 -19.94 10.58
CA VAL A 361 34.59 -20.19 11.08
C VAL A 361 33.88 -18.86 11.30
N ASN A 362 33.26 -18.35 10.25
CA ASN A 362 32.58 -17.05 10.28
C ASN A 362 31.10 -17.13 9.91
N VAL A 363 30.36 -16.10 10.34
CA VAL A 363 28.96 -15.88 10.01
C VAL A 363 28.73 -14.40 9.76
N THR A 364 27.85 -14.07 8.82
CA THR A 364 27.38 -12.70 8.63
C THR A 364 26.18 -12.45 9.53
N GLY A 365 26.25 -11.45 10.40
CA GLY A 365 25.22 -11.16 11.38
C GLY A 365 25.39 -9.82 12.07
N CYS A 366 24.69 -9.67 13.18
CA CYS A 366 24.72 -8.47 14.01
C CYS A 366 25.45 -8.81 15.29
N GLU A 367 26.43 -7.99 15.66
CA GLU A 367 27.38 -8.25 16.76
C GLU A 367 26.67 -8.68 18.06
N ASP A 368 25.55 -8.02 18.40
CA ASP A 368 24.78 -8.34 19.62
C ASP A 368 23.82 -9.53 19.51
N ASN A 369 23.61 -10.09 18.31
CA ASN A 369 22.61 -11.13 18.05
C ASN A 369 23.20 -12.53 17.84
N VAL A 370 24.52 -12.65 17.67
CA VAL A 370 25.20 -13.92 17.41
C VAL A 370 26.11 -14.27 18.59
N ILE A 371 25.58 -15.05 19.53
CA ILE A 371 26.33 -15.49 20.72
C ILE A 371 27.48 -16.41 20.33
N GLY A 372 28.66 -16.18 20.91
CA GLY A 372 29.87 -16.98 20.67
C GLY A 372 30.63 -16.59 19.41
N PHE A 373 30.42 -15.36 18.92
CA PHE A 373 31.17 -14.80 17.80
C PHE A 373 31.61 -13.36 18.13
N VAL A 374 32.76 -12.95 17.61
CA VAL A 374 33.36 -11.62 17.80
C VAL A 374 33.75 -11.00 16.46
N THR A 375 34.01 -9.69 16.44
CA THR A 375 34.44 -8.98 15.22
C THR A 375 35.91 -9.19 14.91
N ASN A 376 36.70 -9.64 15.90
CA ASN A 376 38.11 -9.89 15.75
C ASN A 376 38.37 -11.29 15.17
N ALA A 377 39.17 -11.35 14.10
CA ALA A 377 39.43 -12.58 13.33
C ALA A 377 40.81 -13.19 13.58
N THR A 378 41.50 -12.74 14.63
CA THR A 378 42.96 -12.96 14.76
C THR A 378 43.33 -14.08 15.72
N ASP A 379 42.37 -14.92 16.13
CA ASP A 379 42.67 -16.04 17.02
C ASP A 379 43.56 -17.09 16.32
N CYS A 380 44.59 -17.57 17.03
CA CYS A 380 45.47 -18.63 16.56
C CYS A 380 45.19 -20.01 17.18
N ASP A 381 44.45 -20.11 18.30
CA ASP A 381 43.99 -21.37 18.91
C ASP A 381 42.65 -21.20 19.66
N ASP A 382 41.57 -21.35 18.90
CA ASP A 382 40.15 -21.30 19.27
C ASP A 382 39.71 -22.44 20.25
N SER A 383 40.66 -23.09 20.92
CA SER A 383 40.40 -24.07 21.97
C SER A 383 40.97 -23.65 23.33
N ARG A 384 41.68 -22.52 23.38
CA ARG A 384 42.47 -22.04 24.50
C ARG A 384 42.35 -20.53 24.68
N ASN A 385 41.60 -20.13 25.69
CA ASN A 385 41.39 -18.71 26.05
C ASN A 385 42.62 -17.96 26.57
N ASP A 386 43.78 -18.61 26.58
CA ASP A 386 45.09 -18.07 26.93
C ASP A 386 46.06 -18.00 25.73
N VAL A 387 45.60 -18.36 24.53
CA VAL A 387 46.36 -18.34 23.27
C VAL A 387 45.69 -17.40 22.27
N TYR A 388 46.12 -16.13 22.26
CA TYR A 388 45.57 -15.10 21.39
C TYR A 388 46.60 -13.97 21.15
N PRO A 389 46.45 -13.14 20.10
CA PRO A 389 47.42 -12.10 19.80
C PRO A 389 47.70 -11.15 20.97
N GLY A 390 48.94 -11.18 21.45
CA GLY A 390 49.40 -10.38 22.59
C GLY A 390 48.96 -10.91 23.96
N ALA A 391 48.61 -12.20 24.07
CA ALA A 391 48.37 -12.84 25.35
C ALA A 391 49.61 -12.77 26.26
N PRO A 392 49.45 -12.67 27.59
CA PRO A 392 50.57 -12.77 28.52
C PRO A 392 51.19 -14.17 28.46
N GLY A 393 52.51 -14.27 28.48
CA GLY A 393 53.21 -15.56 28.45
C GLY A 393 52.74 -16.54 29.54
N THR A 394 52.44 -17.78 29.14
CA THR A 394 51.93 -18.83 30.03
C THR A 394 53.00 -19.82 30.51
N GLN A 395 54.22 -19.73 29.96
CA GLN A 395 55.37 -20.60 30.29
C GLN A 395 55.10 -22.10 30.10
N ASP A 396 54.27 -22.46 29.15
CA ASP A 396 53.88 -23.84 28.87
C ASP A 396 54.50 -24.41 27.59
N GLY A 397 55.34 -23.63 26.90
CA GLY A 397 55.95 -24.01 25.62
C GLY A 397 55.10 -23.66 24.38
N VAL A 398 53.97 -22.99 24.55
CA VAL A 398 53.11 -22.58 23.42
C VAL A 398 53.37 -21.12 23.07
N ASP A 399 53.43 -20.81 21.76
CA ASP A 399 53.39 -19.43 21.23
C ASP A 399 51.99 -18.89 21.48
N ASN A 400 51.78 -18.42 22.70
CA ASN A 400 50.46 -18.07 23.18
C ASN A 400 50.10 -16.62 22.81
N ASP A 401 51.08 -15.79 22.42
CA ASP A 401 50.86 -14.45 21.90
C ASP A 401 50.68 -14.38 20.36
N CYS A 402 50.70 -15.53 19.68
CA CYS A 402 50.55 -15.70 18.24
C CYS A 402 51.58 -14.91 17.41
N SER A 403 52.79 -14.69 17.92
CA SER A 403 53.83 -13.90 17.25
C SER A 403 54.38 -14.60 16.00
N GLY A 404 54.23 -15.92 15.88
CA GLY A 404 54.69 -16.71 14.75
C GLY A 404 56.21 -16.79 14.64
N GLY A 405 56.91 -16.58 15.77
CA GLY A 405 58.36 -16.58 15.92
C GLY A 405 58.85 -17.64 16.92
N PRO A 406 60.14 -17.59 17.31
CA PRO A 406 60.61 -18.30 18.50
C PRO A 406 59.86 -17.79 19.74
N LEU A 407 59.54 -18.70 20.67
CA LEU A 407 58.89 -18.38 21.94
C LEU A 407 59.61 -17.23 22.67
N ALA A 408 58.86 -16.27 23.17
CA ALA A 408 59.40 -15.23 24.04
C ALA A 408 59.78 -15.84 25.41
N PRO A 409 60.69 -15.21 26.18
CA PRO A 409 61.14 -15.76 27.47
C PRO A 409 60.02 -16.01 28.50
N ASP A 410 58.88 -15.35 28.35
CA ASP A 410 57.67 -15.53 29.16
C ASP A 410 56.72 -16.61 28.62
N GLU A 411 56.94 -17.13 27.41
CA GLU A 411 56.21 -18.23 26.77
C GLU A 411 57.00 -19.55 26.82
N GLU A 412 58.34 -19.46 26.83
CA GLU A 412 59.24 -20.60 26.98
C GLU A 412 58.86 -21.43 28.21
N SER A 413 58.74 -22.74 28.02
CA SER A 413 58.42 -23.65 29.10
C SER A 413 59.46 -23.54 30.21
N GLN A 414 59.00 -23.12 31.40
CA GLN A 414 59.85 -23.17 32.57
C GLN A 414 59.77 -24.58 33.14
N CYS A 415 60.77 -25.39 32.79
CA CYS A 415 61.02 -26.71 33.37
C CYS A 415 62.22 -26.61 34.32
N PRO A 416 62.09 -25.97 35.50
CA PRO A 416 63.20 -25.82 36.43
C PRO A 416 63.77 -27.17 36.91
N GLU A 417 63.04 -28.27 36.67
CA GLU A 417 63.48 -29.64 36.90
C GLU A 417 64.42 -30.23 35.84
N ASP A 418 64.53 -29.63 34.65
CA ASP A 418 65.51 -29.99 33.61
C ASP A 418 66.76 -29.14 33.78
N LEU A 419 67.74 -29.72 34.46
CA LEU A 419 68.93 -29.04 34.95
C LEU A 419 70.06 -29.00 33.91
N ASP A 420 70.02 -29.86 32.88
CA ASP A 420 70.95 -29.78 31.74
C ASP A 420 70.36 -29.19 30.47
N ASN A 421 69.07 -28.84 30.48
CA ASN A 421 68.33 -28.30 29.35
C ASN A 421 68.35 -29.25 28.14
N ASP A 422 68.29 -30.57 28.37
CA ASP A 422 68.21 -31.58 27.30
C ASP A 422 66.77 -31.87 26.85
N GLY A 423 65.78 -31.22 27.49
CA GLY A 423 64.36 -31.33 27.22
C GLY A 423 63.66 -32.48 27.96
N PHE A 424 64.36 -33.22 28.82
CA PHE A 424 63.80 -34.34 29.56
C PHE A 424 64.28 -34.36 31.01
N VAL A 425 63.35 -34.34 31.97
CA VAL A 425 63.70 -34.60 33.38
C VAL A 425 64.04 -36.08 33.54
N ASN A 426 65.32 -36.40 33.48
CA ASN A 426 65.83 -37.75 33.41
C ASN A 426 66.93 -38.01 34.47
N VAL A 427 67.66 -39.12 34.31
CA VAL A 427 68.68 -39.51 35.28
C VAL A 427 69.80 -38.47 35.36
N ASN A 428 70.09 -37.77 34.27
CA ASN A 428 71.13 -36.75 34.24
C ASN A 428 70.79 -35.58 35.17
N ASP A 429 69.55 -35.12 35.20
CA ASP A 429 69.08 -34.04 36.10
C ASP A 429 69.18 -34.45 37.56
N ILE A 430 68.77 -35.68 37.88
CA ILE A 430 68.96 -36.22 39.23
C ILE A 430 70.44 -36.23 39.61
N LEU A 431 71.32 -36.65 38.69
CA LEU A 431 72.76 -36.70 38.95
C LEU A 431 73.36 -35.29 39.14
N LEU A 432 72.86 -34.29 38.41
CA LEU A 432 73.25 -32.90 38.57
C LEU A 432 72.81 -32.36 39.93
N LEU A 433 71.54 -32.55 40.30
CA LEU A 433 71.02 -32.13 41.60
C LEU A 433 71.75 -32.81 42.77
N LEU A 434 72.06 -34.11 42.65
CA LEU A 434 72.88 -34.83 43.65
C LEU A 434 74.30 -34.27 43.78
N GLY A 435 74.82 -33.63 42.73
CA GLY A 435 76.13 -32.99 42.74
C GLY A 435 76.23 -31.81 43.71
N GLU A 436 75.11 -31.12 43.95
CA GLU A 436 75.03 -29.99 44.89
C GLU A 436 74.19 -30.30 46.15
N PHE A 437 73.67 -31.51 46.28
CA PHE A 437 72.84 -31.90 47.42
C PHE A 437 73.54 -31.68 48.77
N GLY A 438 72.89 -30.93 49.66
CA GLY A 438 73.44 -30.50 50.95
C GLY A 438 74.22 -29.19 50.89
N CYS A 439 74.25 -28.50 49.74
CA CYS A 439 74.67 -27.12 49.63
C CYS A 439 73.71 -26.21 50.41
N VAL A 440 74.24 -25.18 51.09
CA VAL A 440 73.48 -24.31 52.00
C VAL A 440 73.45 -22.84 51.60
N GLU A 441 74.38 -22.37 50.76
CA GLU A 441 74.43 -21.01 50.21
C GLU A 441 75.14 -21.00 48.86
N GLY A 442 74.66 -20.18 47.92
CA GLY A 442 75.29 -19.98 46.61
C GLY A 442 75.18 -21.18 45.65
N CYS A 443 74.20 -22.05 45.87
CA CYS A 443 73.94 -23.23 45.05
C CYS A 443 73.36 -22.80 43.69
N THR A 444 73.73 -23.52 42.64
CA THR A 444 73.28 -23.23 41.27
C THR A 444 72.06 -24.06 40.86
N LEU A 445 71.78 -25.14 41.57
CA LEU A 445 70.68 -26.08 41.28
C LEU A 445 69.58 -26.05 42.36
N ASP A 446 69.27 -24.86 42.88
CA ASP A 446 68.12 -24.60 43.77
C ASP A 446 66.86 -24.44 42.92
N VAL A 447 65.99 -25.45 42.92
CA VAL A 447 64.84 -25.58 42.01
C VAL A 447 63.62 -24.89 42.60
N ASN A 448 63.52 -24.80 43.93
CA ASN A 448 62.37 -24.19 44.61
C ASN A 448 62.58 -22.73 45.01
N GLY A 449 63.79 -22.19 44.81
CA GLY A 449 64.16 -20.81 45.12
C GLY A 449 64.35 -20.53 46.62
N ILE A 450 64.43 -21.56 47.46
CA ILE A 450 64.70 -21.48 48.90
C ILE A 450 66.18 -21.82 49.11
N PRO A 451 66.98 -20.91 49.73
CA PRO A 451 68.42 -21.08 49.82
C PRO A 451 68.88 -22.46 50.32
N GLY A 452 69.50 -23.21 49.42
CA GLY A 452 70.05 -24.54 49.66
C GLY A 452 69.66 -25.50 48.53
N VAL A 453 70.26 -26.69 48.53
CA VAL A 453 69.76 -27.82 47.73
C VAL A 453 69.48 -28.95 48.71
N ASP A 454 68.20 -29.20 48.95
CA ASP A 454 67.78 -30.18 49.94
C ASP A 454 66.75 -31.19 49.39
N VAL A 455 66.09 -31.90 50.31
CA VAL A 455 65.10 -32.93 49.93
C VAL A 455 63.92 -32.31 49.18
N ALA A 456 63.57 -31.05 49.41
CA ALA A 456 62.48 -30.37 48.71
C ALA A 456 62.79 -30.21 47.22
N ASP A 457 63.99 -29.74 46.87
CA ASP A 457 64.45 -29.68 45.47
C ASP A 457 64.46 -31.06 44.83
N PHE A 458 64.94 -32.06 45.58
CA PHE A 458 65.00 -33.44 45.11
C PHE A 458 63.62 -34.03 44.82
N LEU A 459 62.62 -33.69 45.64
CA LEU A 459 61.25 -34.13 45.45
C LEU A 459 60.56 -33.44 44.28
N ILE A 460 60.96 -32.21 43.95
CA ILE A 460 60.43 -31.47 42.79
C ILE A 460 60.94 -32.12 41.50
N VAL A 461 62.26 -32.33 41.36
CA VAL A 461 62.83 -33.05 40.20
C VAL A 461 62.28 -34.47 40.07
N LEU A 462 62.12 -35.21 41.17
CA LEU A 462 61.50 -36.54 41.14
C LEU A 462 60.01 -36.51 40.78
N GLY A 463 59.31 -35.43 41.13
CA GLY A 463 57.90 -35.23 40.79
C GLY A 463 57.68 -35.12 39.28
N ALA A 464 58.65 -34.55 38.57
CA ALA A 464 58.65 -34.42 37.12
C ALA A 464 59.42 -35.54 36.39
N PHE A 465 60.02 -36.50 37.10
CA PHE A 465 60.90 -37.50 36.49
C PHE A 465 60.20 -38.36 35.42
N GLY A 466 60.79 -38.40 34.24
CA GLY A 466 60.27 -39.11 33.07
C GLY A 466 59.17 -38.36 32.31
N LEU A 467 58.82 -37.14 32.75
CA LEU A 467 58.02 -36.23 31.95
C LEU A 467 58.94 -35.52 30.95
N PRO A 468 58.56 -35.42 29.66
CA PRO A 468 59.20 -34.46 28.78
C PRO A 468 58.93 -33.06 29.33
N CYS A 469 59.94 -32.18 29.30
CA CYS A 469 59.66 -30.75 29.40
C CYS A 469 58.93 -30.39 28.11
N SER A 470 57.65 -30.02 28.22
CA SER A 470 56.85 -29.64 27.05
C SER A 470 57.49 -28.39 26.43
N ASN A 471 58.20 -28.57 25.32
CA ASN A 471 58.59 -27.46 24.45
C ASN A 471 57.40 -26.77 23.84
#